data_AF-A0A927QSI6-F1
#
_entry.id   AF-A0A927QSI6-F1
#
_cell.length_a   1.000
_cell.length_b   1.000
_cell.length_c   1.000
_cell.angle_alpha   90.00
_cell.angle_beta   90.00
_cell.angle_gamma   90.00
#
_symmetry.space_group_name_H-M   'P 1'
#
loop_
_entity.id
_entity.type
_entity.pdbx_description
1 polymer ?
#
loop_
_entity_poly.entity_id
_entity_poly.type
_entity_poly.pdbx_seq_one_letter_code
_entity_poly.pdbx_strand_id
1 'polypeptide(L)' 'MMPKKVLRSQSAHYPFQVLLNKTKVLTREGRGTVVDKQTEWIYVKLDKNGTVIKTSIYLTELIETA' A
#
# COMPACT_ATOMS: atom_id res chain seq x y z
N MET A 1 6.29 20.90 31.98
CA MET A 1 6.62 19.78 31.06
C MET A 1 5.53 19.69 30.02
N MET A 2 5.78 20.11 28.77
CA MET A 2 4.82 19.86 27.68
C MET A 2 4.92 18.39 27.28
N PRO A 3 3.79 17.66 27.10
CA PRO A 3 3.85 16.30 26.59
C PRO A 3 4.43 16.36 25.17
N LYS A 4 5.58 15.73 24.98
CA LYS A 4 6.16 15.52 23.65
C LYS A 4 5.08 14.83 22.81
N LYS A 5 4.63 15.51 21.75
CA LYS A 5 3.77 14.92 20.73
C LYS A 5 4.52 13.71 20.20
N VAL A 6 4.16 12.52 20.68
CA VAL A 6 4.73 11.27 20.18
C VAL A 6 4.24 11.18 18.75
N LEU A 7 5.06 11.66 17.82
CA LEU A 7 4.97 11.25 16.43
C LEU A 7 4.94 9.73 16.50
N ARG A 8 3.84 9.10 16.10
CA ARG A 8 3.74 7.64 15.90
C ARG A 8 4.65 7.22 14.74
N SER A 9 5.92 7.61 14.82
CA SER A 9 7.07 7.16 14.05
C SER A 9 7.70 5.95 14.73
N GLN A 10 6.97 5.26 15.61
CA GLN A 10 7.26 3.88 15.96
C GLN A 10 6.60 3.03 14.89
N SER A 11 7.33 2.82 13.80
CA SER A 11 7.32 1.57 13.03
C SER A 11 5.96 0.89 12.96
N ALA A 12 4.99 1.50 12.28
CA ALA A 12 3.92 0.73 11.66
C ALA A 12 4.62 -0.19 10.65
N HIS A 13 4.97 -1.40 11.09
CA HIS A 13 5.49 -2.44 10.23
C HIS A 13 4.34 -2.77 9.27
N TYR A 14 4.37 -2.12 8.12
CA TYR A 14 3.52 -2.48 7.00
C TYR A 14 3.82 -3.93 6.63
N PRO A 15 2.81 -4.69 6.16
CA PRO A 15 2.98 -6.10 5.86
C PRO A 15 4.05 -6.35 4.78
N PHE A 16 4.36 -5.34 3.96
CA PHE A 16 5.46 -5.34 3.03
C PHE A 16 5.89 -3.91 2.67
N GLN A 17 7.09 -3.77 2.12
CA GLN A 17 7.57 -2.52 1.54
C GLN A 17 6.94 -2.28 0.17
N VAL A 18 6.50 -1.05 -0.08
CA VAL A 18 5.90 -0.64 -1.36
C VAL A 18 6.92 0.18 -2.13
N LEU A 19 7.24 -0.26 -3.35
CA LEU A 19 7.93 0.49 -4.38
C LEU A 19 6.89 0.87 -5.45
N LEU A 20 6.67 2.18 -5.63
CA LEU A 20 5.69 2.69 -6.59
C LEU A 20 6.04 2.23 -8.00
N ASN A 21 5.02 1.86 -8.78
CA ASN A 21 5.10 1.34 -10.15
C ASN A 21 5.92 0.04 -10.30
N LYS A 22 6.27 -0.62 -9.19
CA LYS A 22 7.10 -1.83 -9.16
C LYS A 22 6.49 -2.95 -8.31
N THR A 23 5.85 -2.59 -7.20
CA THR A 23 5.16 -3.52 -6.32
C THR A 23 3.81 -3.92 -6.92
N LYS A 24 3.65 -5.22 -7.17
CA LYS A 24 2.37 -5.81 -7.57
C LYS A 24 1.71 -6.49 -6.38
N VAL A 25 0.41 -6.27 -6.25
CA VAL A 25 -0.39 -6.79 -5.15
C VAL A 25 -1.65 -7.48 -5.67
N LEU A 26 -2.13 -8.46 -4.91
CA LEU A 26 -3.45 -9.04 -5.06
C LEU A 26 -4.42 -8.29 -4.13
N THR A 27 -5.47 -7.75 -4.71
CA THR A 27 -6.59 -7.10 -4.02
C THR A 27 -7.85 -7.95 -4.20
N ARG A 28 -8.93 -7.64 -3.47
CA ARG A 28 -10.24 -8.30 -3.65
C ARG A 28 -10.79 -8.13 -5.07
N GLU A 29 -10.46 -7.02 -5.71
CA GLU A 29 -10.90 -6.64 -7.05
C GLU A 29 -10.03 -7.23 -8.17
N GLY A 30 -8.87 -7.78 -7.82
CA GLY A 30 -7.93 -8.41 -8.74
C GLY A 30 -6.47 -8.02 -8.49
N ARG A 31 -5.61 -8.41 -9.43
CA ARG A 31 -4.18 -8.08 -9.42
C ARG A 31 -3.96 -6.68 -9.98
N GLY A 32 -2.96 -5.99 -9.44
CA GLY A 32 -2.55 -4.70 -9.97
C GLY A 32 -1.24 -4.19 -9.41
N THR A 33 -0.80 -3.07 -9.96
CA THR A 33 0.45 -2.41 -9.56
C THR A 33 0.15 -1.22 -8.66
N VAL A 34 0.91 -1.08 -7.57
CA VAL A 34 0.76 0.08 -6.67
C VAL A 34 1.32 1.33 -7.33
N VAL A 35 0.48 2.35 -7.50
CA VAL A 35 0.82 3.61 -8.18
C VAL A 35 0.95 4.80 -7.22
N ASP A 36 0.31 4.75 -6.05
CA ASP A 36 0.45 5.74 -4.98
C ASP A 36 0.30 5.08 -3.60
N LYS A 37 0.84 5.71 -2.56
CA LYS A 37 0.75 5.27 -1.16
C LYS A 37 0.61 6.46 -0.21
N GLN A 38 -0.42 6.40 0.64
CA GLN A 38 -0.67 7.36 1.70
C GLN A 38 -0.83 6.62 3.03
N THR A 39 0.26 6.56 3.81
CA THR A 39 0.30 5.87 5.11
C THR A 39 -0.09 4.39 4.95
N GLU A 40 -1.28 3.98 5.40
CA GLU A 40 -1.81 2.61 5.32
C GLU A 40 -2.60 2.34 4.04
N TRP A 41 -2.92 3.39 3.27
CA TRP A 41 -3.68 3.28 2.04
C TRP A 41 -2.75 3.20 0.84
N ILE A 42 -3.03 2.27 -0.06
CA ILE A 42 -2.36 2.15 -1.35
C ILE A 42 -3.39 2.33 -2.47
N TYR A 43 -2.92 2.92 -3.56
CA TYR A 43 -3.68 3.07 -4.79
C TYR A 43 -3.14 2.06 -5.79
N VAL A 44 -4.00 1.16 -6.24
CA VAL A 44 -3.61 0.02 -7.07
C VAL A 44 -4.27 0.18 -8.44
N LYS A 45 -3.46 0.24 -9.48
CA LYS A 45 -3.93 0.18 -10.87
C LYS A 45 -4.14 -1.29 -11.25
N LEU A 46 -5.39 -1.70 -11.40
CA LEU A 46 -5.76 -3.07 -11.73
C LEU A 46 -5.36 -3.44 -13.16
N ASP A 47 -4.79 -4.62 -13.35
CA ASP A 47 -4.32 -5.08 -14.67
C ASP A 47 -5.48 -5.36 -15.63
N LYS A 48 -6.65 -5.77 -15.10
CA LYS A 48 -7.81 -6.19 -15.89
C LYS A 48 -8.43 -5.07 -16.74
N ASN A 49 -8.42 -3.84 -16.24
CA ASN A 49 -9.16 -2.72 -16.82
C ASN A 49 -8.44 -1.36 -16.66
N GLY A 50 -7.26 -1.34 -16.05
CA GLY A 50 -6.51 -0.10 -15.80
C GLY A 50 -7.13 0.82 -14.76
N THR A 51 -8.21 0.42 -14.08
CA THR A 51 -8.86 1.23 -13.04
C THR A 51 -7.97 1.32 -11.81
N VAL A 52 -7.88 2.52 -11.23
CA VAL A 52 -7.20 2.73 -9.95
C VAL A 52 -8.19 2.62 -8.81
N ILE A 53 -7.91 1.72 -7.87
CA ILE A 53 -8.69 1.55 -6.65
C ILE A 53 -7.89 1.98 -5.43
N LYS A 54 -8.57 2.43 -4.38
CA LYS A 54 -7.97 2.70 -3.08
C LYS A 54 -8.25 1.51 -2.16
N THR A 55 -7.20 0.94 -1.57
CA THR A 55 -7.33 -0.17 -0.61
C THR A 55 -6.32 -0.03 0.53
N SER A 56 -6.59 -0.70 1.65
CA SER A 56 -5.67 -0.76 2.77
C SER A 56 -4.58 -1.78 2.48
N ILE A 57 -3.32 -1.45 2.77
CA ILE A 57 -2.17 -2.34 2.57
C ILE A 57 -2.30 -3.65 3.37
N TYR A 58 -3.05 -3.64 4.47
CA TYR A 58 -3.33 -4.82 5.29
C TYR A 58 -4.36 -5.77 4.67
N LEU A 59 -5.09 -5.32 3.63
CA LEU A 59 -6.09 -6.11 2.91
C LEU A 59 -5.58 -6.59 1.55
N THR A 60 -4.26 -6.55 1.36
CA THR A 60 -3.61 -6.92 0.10
C THR A 60 -2.48 -7.88 0.33
N GLU A 61 -2.28 -8.79 -0.62
CA GLU A 61 -1.17 -9.73 -0.61
C GLU A 61 -0.09 -9.29 -1.59
N LEU A 62 1.18 -9.33 -1.17
CA LEU A 62 2.30 -9.05 -2.05
C LEU A 62 2.46 -10.20 -3.05
N ILE A 63 2.45 -9.89 -4.35
CA ILE A 63 2.74 -10.88 -5.40
C ILE A 63 4.23 -10.86 -5.71
N GLU A 64 4.73 -9.71 -6.14
CA GLU A 64 6.12 -9.51 -6.53
C GLU A 64 6.50 -8.02 -6.42
N THR A 65 7.79 -7.75 -6.32
CA THR A 65 8.35 -6.41 -6.49
C THR A 65 9.42 -6.50 -7.57
N ALA A 66 9.18 -5.85 -8.71
CA ALA A 66 10.08 -5.82 -9.86
C ALA A 66 11.21 -4.78 -9.74
#